data_AF-A0A1W9WIR4-F1
#
_entry.id   AF-A0A1W9WIR4-F1
#
_cell.length_a   1.000
_cell.length_b   1.000
_cell.length_c   1.000
_cell.angle_alpha   90.00
_cell.angle_beta   90.00
_cell.angle_gamma   90.00
#
_symmetry.space_group_name_H-M   'P 1'
#
loop_
_entity.id
_entity.type
_entity.pdbx_description
1 polymer ?
#
loop_
_entity_poly.entity_id
_entity_poly.type
_entity_poly.pdbx_seq_one_letter_code
_entity_poly.pdbx_strand_id
1 'polypeptide(L)'
;GIDDLDRAIADQEAHGFIKVLTQPGKDKILGVTIVGHHAGDLIAEYIIAMKWGIGLNKILGTIHIYPTLAEANKFAAGEWKKALAPEKVLQWIKRFQESKL
;
A
#
# COMPACT_ATOMS: atom_id res chain seq x y z
N GLY A 1 2.84 -1.47 -8.59
CA GLY A 1 1.76 -2.28 -7.99
C GLY A 1 2.32 -3.65 -7.66
N ILE A 2 1.59 -4.74 -7.89
CA ILE A 2 2.17 -6.10 -7.76
C ILE A 2 3.32 -6.30 -8.76
N ASP A 3 3.23 -5.63 -9.90
CA ASP A 3 4.21 -5.56 -10.99
C ASP A 3 5.55 -4.90 -10.61
N ASP A 4 5.62 -4.12 -9.54
CA ASP A 4 6.85 -3.45 -9.08
C ASP A 4 7.60 -4.27 -8.00
N LEU A 5 7.09 -5.43 -7.59
CA LEU A 5 7.71 -6.24 -6.54
C LEU A 5 8.79 -7.16 -7.12
N ASP A 6 10.02 -7.06 -6.58
CA ASP A 6 11.12 -7.96 -6.92
C ASP A 6 10.74 -9.44 -6.80
N ARG A 7 9.98 -9.81 -5.75
CA ARG A 7 9.49 -11.18 -5.55
C ARG A 7 8.56 -11.62 -6.68
N ALA A 8 7.60 -10.77 -7.06
CA ALA A 8 6.64 -11.09 -8.11
C ALA A 8 7.33 -11.19 -9.47
N ILE A 9 8.32 -10.33 -9.73
CA ILE A 9 9.15 -10.38 -10.95
C ILE A 9 9.98 -11.68 -10.98
N ALA A 10 10.62 -12.03 -9.87
CA ALA A 10 11.44 -13.24 -9.76
C ALA A 10 10.61 -14.52 -10.01
N ASP A 11 9.35 -14.52 -9.59
CA ASP A 11 8.42 -15.64 -9.78
C ASP A 11 7.72 -15.63 -11.15
N GLN A 12 7.95 -14.62 -11.99
CA GLN A 12 7.22 -14.39 -13.25
C GLN A 12 5.70 -14.16 -13.06
N GLU A 13 5.32 -13.71 -11.87
CA GLU A 13 3.93 -13.49 -11.43
C GLU A 13 3.65 -12.00 -11.16
N ALA A 14 4.39 -11.12 -11.85
CA ALA A 14 4.32 -9.66 -11.75
C ALA A 14 3.07 -9.06 -12.44
N HIS A 15 1.89 -9.56 -12.10
CA HIS A 15 0.62 -9.08 -12.65
C HIS A 15 -0.50 -9.11 -11.60
N GLY A 16 -1.49 -8.24 -11.78
CA GLY A 16 -2.61 -8.09 -10.85
C GLY A 16 -2.57 -6.79 -10.06
N PHE A 17 -3.43 -6.66 -9.05
CA PHE A 17 -3.58 -5.44 -8.26
C PHE A 17 -4.19 -5.69 -6.88
N ILE A 18 -3.98 -4.71 -6.00
CA ILE A 18 -4.66 -4.59 -4.71
C ILE A 18 -5.42 -3.26 -4.70
N LYS A 19 -6.72 -3.32 -4.40
CA LYS A 19 -7.57 -2.14 -4.21
C LYS A 19 -8.13 -2.13 -2.80
N VAL A 20 -7.83 -1.07 -2.05
CA VAL A 20 -8.31 -0.89 -0.68
C VAL A 20 -9.33 0.26 -0.63
N LEU A 21 -10.51 0.00 -0.09
CA LEU A 21 -11.53 1.02 0.17
C LEU A 21 -11.40 1.51 1.61
N THR A 22 -11.26 2.82 1.81
CA THR A 22 -11.19 3.43 3.15
C THR A 22 -12.32 4.43 3.39
N GLN A 23 -12.68 4.64 4.66
CA GLN A 23 -13.61 5.71 5.04
C GLN A 23 -13.04 7.09 4.66
N PRO A 24 -13.84 8.00 4.07
CA PRO A 24 -13.37 9.35 3.74
C PRO A 24 -12.78 10.09 4.94
N GLY A 25 -11.61 10.71 4.75
CA GLY A 25 -10.91 11.47 5.79
C GLY A 25 -10.31 10.64 6.93
N LYS A 26 -10.37 9.30 6.85
CA LYS A 26 -9.82 8.37 7.86
C LYS A 26 -9.06 7.24 7.17
N ASP A 27 -8.39 6.41 7.95
CA ASP A 27 -7.65 5.24 7.45
C ASP A 27 -8.35 3.90 7.73
N LYS A 28 -9.60 3.96 8.21
CA LYS A 28 -10.41 2.77 8.45
C LYS A 28 -10.67 2.04 7.13
N ILE A 29 -10.28 0.77 7.08
CA ILE A 29 -10.51 -0.13 5.95
C ILE A 29 -11.97 -0.59 5.94
N LEU A 30 -12.65 -0.43 4.80
CA LEU A 30 -14.04 -0.85 4.58
C LEU A 30 -14.14 -2.14 3.76
N GLY A 31 -13.12 -2.42 2.94
CA GLY A 31 -13.05 -3.62 2.11
C GLY A 31 -11.79 -3.61 1.25
N VAL A 32 -11.41 -4.78 0.77
CA VAL A 32 -10.24 -4.99 -0.08
C VAL A 32 -10.58 -5.95 -1.21
N THR A 33 -10.05 -5.69 -2.40
CA THR A 33 -10.06 -6.61 -3.54
C THR A 33 -8.62 -6.87 -3.97
N ILE A 34 -8.26 -8.15 -4.07
CA ILE A 34 -6.93 -8.59 -4.52
C ILE A 34 -7.11 -9.50 -5.73
N VAL A 35 -6.37 -9.21 -6.79
CA VAL A 35 -6.25 -10.06 -7.98
C VAL A 35 -4.78 -10.28 -8.22
N GLY A 36 -4.33 -11.54 -8.30
CA GLY A 36 -2.92 -11.88 -8.52
C GLY A 36 -2.54 -13.22 -7.88
N HIS A 37 -1.31 -13.63 -8.13
CA HIS A 37 -0.73 -14.82 -7.52
C HIS A 37 -0.72 -14.70 -5.98
N HIS A 38 -1.05 -15.78 -5.27
CA HIS A 38 -1.18 -15.81 -3.80
C HIS A 38 -2.18 -14.79 -3.18
N ALA A 39 -3.20 -14.32 -3.93
CA ALA A 39 -4.20 -13.39 -3.38
C ALA A 39 -4.88 -13.88 -2.08
N GLY A 40 -5.10 -15.20 -1.97
CA GLY A 40 -5.66 -15.84 -0.77
C GLY A 40 -4.76 -15.76 0.47
N ASP A 41 -3.45 -15.65 0.29
CA ASP A 41 -2.50 -15.49 1.40
C ASP A 41 -2.38 -14.01 1.78
N LEU A 42 -2.35 -13.11 0.79
CA LEU A 42 -2.24 -11.67 0.99
C LEU A 42 -3.46 -11.07 1.72
N ILE A 43 -4.67 -11.60 1.46
CA ILE A 43 -5.91 -11.09 2.06
C ILE A 43 -5.98 -11.33 3.58
N ALA A 44 -5.20 -12.27 4.12
CA ALA A 44 -5.22 -12.62 5.54
C ALA A 44 -4.88 -11.42 6.45
N GLU A 45 -3.90 -10.60 6.07
CA GLU A 45 -3.54 -9.39 6.82
C GLU A 45 -4.72 -8.41 6.88
N TYR A 46 -5.40 -8.18 5.75
CA TYR A 46 -6.54 -7.28 5.68
C TYR A 46 -7.76 -7.80 6.45
N ILE A 47 -7.99 -9.12 6.48
CA ILE A 47 -9.04 -9.74 7.30
C ILE A 47 -8.81 -9.43 8.78
N ILE A 48 -7.59 -9.66 9.28
CA ILE A 48 -7.21 -9.34 10.67
C ILE A 48 -7.32 -7.84 10.91
N ALA A 49 -6.85 -7.02 9.98
CA ALA A 49 -6.91 -5.57 10.13
C ALA A 49 -8.35 -5.06 10.24
N MET A 50 -9.24 -5.51 9.36
CA MET A 50 -10.66 -5.15 9.42
C MET A 50 -11.35 -5.69 10.68
N LYS A 51 -11.04 -6.93 11.10
CA LYS A 51 -11.60 -7.54 12.31
C LYS A 51 -11.30 -6.73 13.57
N TRP A 52 -10.10 -6.17 13.66
CA TRP A 52 -9.62 -5.43 14.84
C TRP A 52 -9.60 -3.92 14.67
N GLY A 53 -10.14 -3.39 13.57
CA GLY A 53 -10.17 -1.94 13.32
C GLY A 53 -8.79 -1.31 13.14
N ILE A 54 -7.80 -2.07 12.66
CA ILE A 54 -6.47 -1.58 12.32
C ILE A 54 -6.57 -0.81 11.00
N GLY A 55 -6.21 0.47 11.04
CA GLY A 55 -6.25 1.35 9.88
C GLY A 55 -5.06 1.15 8.93
N LEU A 56 -5.22 1.64 7.70
CA LEU A 56 -4.25 1.46 6.61
C LEU A 56 -2.90 2.17 6.89
N ASN A 57 -2.85 3.22 7.71
CA ASN A 57 -1.57 3.79 8.14
C ASN A 57 -0.74 2.79 8.97
N LYS A 58 -1.39 1.90 9.74
CA LYS A 58 -0.66 0.88 10.51
C LYS A 58 -0.06 -0.17 9.59
N ILE A 59 -0.79 -0.63 8.57
CA ILE A 59 -0.23 -1.52 7.53
C ILE A 59 0.97 -0.87 6.84
N LEU A 60 0.86 0.41 6.47
CA LEU A 60 1.99 1.17 5.90
C LEU A 60 3.21 1.23 6.84
N GLY A 61 2.98 1.40 8.14
CA GLY A 61 4.01 1.45 9.16
C GLY A 61 4.60 0.08 9.55
N THR A 62 3.95 -1.02 9.18
CA THR A 62 4.41 -2.37 9.48
C THR A 62 5.62 -2.74 8.62
N ILE A 63 6.62 -3.35 9.26
CA ILE A 63 7.77 -3.95 8.57
C ILE A 63 7.29 -5.23 7.89
N HIS A 64 7.19 -5.18 6.57
CA HIS A 64 6.98 -6.34 5.74
C HIS A 64 8.34 -6.91 5.34
N ILE A 65 8.47 -8.23 5.37
CA ILE A 65 9.73 -8.92 5.08
C ILE A 65 10.04 -8.78 3.59
N TYR A 66 11.31 -8.52 3.28
CA TYR A 66 11.83 -8.50 1.92
C TYR A 66 12.71 -9.73 1.64
N PRO A 67 12.65 -10.34 0.44
CA PRO A 67 11.69 -10.10 -0.65
C PRO A 67 10.46 -11.01 -0.52
N THR A 68 9.26 -10.45 -0.34
CA THR A 68 8.00 -11.24 -0.26
C THR A 68 6.83 -10.57 -0.97
N LEU A 69 5.81 -11.37 -1.37
CA LEU A 69 4.57 -10.81 -1.93
C LEU A 69 3.78 -9.99 -0.91
N ALA A 70 3.98 -10.21 0.40
CA ALA A 70 3.32 -9.42 1.46
C ALA A 70 3.66 -7.93 1.35
N GLU A 71 4.82 -7.57 0.78
CA GLU A 71 5.18 -6.18 0.52
C GLU A 71 4.17 -5.44 -0.37
N ALA A 72 3.36 -6.16 -1.15
CA ALA A 72 2.32 -5.57 -1.97
C ALA A 72 1.25 -4.86 -1.12
N ASN A 73 0.92 -5.41 0.06
CA ASN A 73 -0.04 -4.79 0.98
C ASN A 73 0.50 -3.45 1.51
N LYS A 74 1.79 -3.41 1.85
CA LYS A 74 2.51 -2.18 2.24
C LYS A 74 2.55 -1.17 1.09
N PHE A 75 2.87 -1.63 -0.12
CA PHE A 75 2.93 -0.77 -1.30
C PHE A 75 1.56 -0.14 -1.60
N ALA A 76 0.48 -0.93 -1.58
CA ALA A 76 -0.88 -0.43 -1.73
C ALA A 76 -1.25 0.61 -0.67
N ALA A 77 -0.84 0.42 0.59
CA ALA A 77 -1.01 1.40 1.65
C ALA A 77 -0.19 2.69 1.39
N GLY A 78 1.00 2.56 0.80
CA GLY A 78 1.84 3.68 0.40
C GLY A 78 1.22 4.52 -0.72
N GLU A 79 0.72 3.87 -1.77
CA GLU A 79 0.02 4.55 -2.86
C GLU A 79 -1.25 5.26 -2.39
N TRP A 80 -2.03 4.61 -1.52
CA TRP A 80 -3.17 5.26 -0.84
C TRP A 80 -2.75 6.51 -0.07
N LYS A 81 -1.62 6.47 0.65
CA LYS A 81 -1.14 7.60 1.44
C LYS A 81 -0.68 8.76 0.56
N LYS A 82 0.02 8.46 -0.55
CA LYS A 82 0.45 9.44 -1.54
C LYS A 82 -0.75 10.14 -2.17
N ALA A 83 -1.80 9.39 -2.54
CA ALA A 83 -3.02 9.95 -3.11
C ALA A 83 -3.77 10.92 -2.18
N LEU A 84 -3.55 10.82 -0.86
CA LEU A 84 -4.12 11.70 0.16
C LEU A 84 -3.17 12.81 0.62
N ALA A 85 -1.96 12.90 0.05
CA ALA A 85 -0.98 13.91 0.44
C ALA A 85 -1.48 15.32 0.07
N PRO A 86 -1.43 16.31 0.99
CA PRO A 86 -1.87 17.66 0.68
C PRO A 86 -0.98 18.31 -0.38
N GLU A 87 -1.59 18.76 -1.49
CA GLU A 87 -0.86 19.30 -2.63
C GLU A 87 -0.01 20.53 -2.29
N LYS A 88 -0.50 21.40 -1.38
CA LYS A 88 0.26 22.56 -0.88
C LYS A 88 1.57 22.14 -0.20
N VAL A 89 1.54 21.05 0.56
CA VAL A 89 2.73 20.54 1.26
C VAL A 89 3.72 19.99 0.24
N LEU A 90 3.25 19.26 -0.78
CA LEU A 90 4.09 18.77 -1.87
C LEU A 90 4.75 19.92 -2.63
N GLN A 91 4.02 21.00 -2.92
CA GLN A 91 4.57 22.20 -3.55
C GLN A 91 5.67 22.87 -2.70
N TRP A 92 5.49 22.94 -1.39
CA TRP A 92 6.50 23.49 -0.48
C TRP A 92 7.76 22.63 -0.45
N ILE A 93 7.60 21.30 -0.37
CA ILE A 93 8.72 20.36 -0.40
C ILE A 93 9.49 20.50 -1.72
N LYS A 94 8.79 20.58 -2.85
CA LYS A 94 9.39 20.77 -4.18
C LYS A 94 10.22 22.06 -4.22
N ARG A 95 9.66 23.20 -3.79
CA ARG A 95 10.36 24.48 -3.74
C ARG A 95 11.62 24.43 -2.86
N PHE A 96 11.54 23.74 -1.73
CA PHE A 96 12.68 23.56 -0.84
C PHE A 96 13.79 22.70 -1.47
N GLN A 97 13.41 21.61 -2.15
CA GLN A 97 14.36 20.76 -2.89
C GLN A 97 15.05 21.53 -4.03
N GLU A 98 14.28 22.31 -4.80
CA GLU A 98 14.81 23.15 -5.89
C GLU A 98 15.72 24.27 -5.37
N SER A 99 15.47 24.83 -4.18
CA SER A 99 16.32 25.86 -3.58
C SER A 99 17.66 25.36 -3.03
N LYS A 100 17.82 24.03 -2.90
CA LYS A 100 19.04 23.39 -2.38
C LYS A 100 19.95 22.83 -3.50
N LEU A 101 19.50 22.90 -4.74
CA LEU A 101 20.25 22.62 -5.96
C LEU A 101 20.78 23.93 -6.55
#